data_AF-H2YAW1-F1
#
_entry.id   AF-H2YAW1-F1
#
_cell.length_a   1.000
_cell.length_b   1.000
_cell.length_c   1.000
_cell.angle_alpha   90.00
_cell.angle_beta   90.00
_cell.angle_gamma   90.00
#
_symmetry.space_group_name_H-M   'P 1'
#
loop_
_entity.id
_entity.type
_entity.pdbx_description
1 polymer ?
#
loop_
_entity_poly.entity_id
_entity_poly.type
_entity_poly.pdbx_seq_one_letter_code
_entity_poly.pdbx_strand_id
1 'polypeptide(L)'
;MTVRLFRVAKFCKVLQPNLRHVACSSKWGSVQRIFSLLGAKERPSEFAGKMKVVRVSQPPDSDHVTLSLELGGKLKQLHRPNEETLEKTFCRLRATLQNAEKSNKKRKHEETGNSQTENSQINMSLLDKGGEQCPLAERCDEVWKDAAMLEIHDEKYRVVYNPPTVAMIKLPQFPLAGMTLHPVLQFEFATHQFSKFAWYKSKENECNGNGKKKSNSTTQWEFISNNKLHAPSFSDVGFKFKLKVTPGSEIHPAPVNDLTSN
;
A
#
# COMPACT_ATOMS: atom_id res chain seq x y z
N MET A 1 0.67 1.69 3.17
CA MET A 1 1.04 0.27 3.38
C MET A 1 0.95 -0.46 2.04
N THR A 2 2.01 -1.15 1.60
CA THR A 2 2.00 -1.92 0.35
C THR A 2 2.00 -3.40 0.67
N VAL A 3 0.84 -4.05 0.57
CA VAL A 3 0.69 -5.49 0.88
C VAL A 3 0.58 -6.28 -0.42
N ARG A 4 1.69 -6.79 -0.94
CA ARG A 4 1.69 -7.78 -2.02
C ARG A 4 1.52 -9.19 -1.42
N LEU A 5 0.40 -9.85 -1.69
CA LEU A 5 0.24 -11.28 -1.38
C LEU A 5 0.86 -12.11 -2.51
N PHE A 6 1.64 -13.12 -2.15
CA PHE A 6 2.07 -14.18 -3.07
C PHE A 6 1.59 -15.53 -2.55
N ARG A 7 1.01 -16.34 -3.43
CA ARG A 7 0.79 -17.78 -3.20
C ARG A 7 1.98 -18.54 -3.77
N VAL A 8 2.51 -19.51 -3.03
CA VAL A 8 3.43 -20.51 -3.57
C VAL A 8 2.84 -21.91 -3.37
N ALA A 9 3.29 -22.85 -4.20
CA ALA A 9 2.61 -24.11 -4.49
C ALA A 9 2.98 -25.26 -3.54
N LYS A 10 2.21 -26.35 -3.64
CA LYS A 10 2.37 -27.57 -2.84
C LYS A 10 3.67 -28.31 -3.15
N PHE A 11 4.21 -28.97 -2.13
CA PHE A 11 4.60 -30.37 -2.30
C PHE A 11 4.34 -31.17 -1.01
N CYS A 12 3.70 -32.33 -1.15
CA CYS A 12 3.59 -33.31 -0.07
C CYS A 12 4.17 -34.62 -0.61
N LYS A 13 5.31 -35.05 -0.07
CA LYS A 13 5.78 -36.44 -0.20
C LYS A 13 5.81 -37.03 1.21
N VAL A 14 4.95 -38.03 1.43
CA VAL A 14 4.73 -38.64 2.73
C VAL A 14 5.66 -39.84 2.90
N LEU A 15 6.31 -39.93 4.06
CA LEU A 15 6.78 -41.18 4.63
C LEU A 15 6.08 -41.33 5.98
N GLN A 16 5.24 -42.35 6.13
CA GLN A 16 4.70 -42.77 7.43
C GLN A 16 5.70 -43.72 8.12
N PRO A 17 5.60 -43.95 9.43
CA PRO A 17 4.63 -44.94 9.95
C PRO A 17 3.68 -44.42 11.05
N ASN A 18 2.58 -45.19 11.27
CA ASN A 18 2.01 -45.68 12.55
C ASN A 18 2.47 -45.04 13.89
N LEU A 19 1.66 -44.83 14.95
CA LEU A 19 0.26 -45.15 15.32
C LEU A 19 -0.10 -44.22 16.53
N ARG A 20 -1.30 -44.06 17.14
CA ARG A 20 -2.63 -44.74 17.16
C ARG A 20 -3.77 -43.69 17.21
N HIS A 21 -5.03 -44.13 17.20
CA HIS A 21 -6.19 -43.31 17.60
C HIS A 21 -6.28 -43.10 19.12
N VAL A 22 -6.76 -41.91 19.55
CA VAL A 22 -7.74 -41.76 20.64
C VAL A 22 -8.78 -40.74 20.16
N ALA A 23 -10.06 -41.05 20.31
CA ALA A 23 -11.15 -40.11 20.09
C ALA A 23 -11.82 -39.79 21.44
N CYS A 24 -12.18 -38.53 21.65
CA CYS A 24 -13.09 -38.15 22.74
C CYS A 24 -14.11 -37.15 22.19
N SER A 25 -15.35 -37.28 22.65
CA SER A 25 -16.50 -36.51 22.18
C SER A 25 -17.17 -35.83 23.38
N SER A 26 -17.36 -34.51 23.29
CA SER A 26 -18.33 -33.80 24.11
C SER A 26 -19.06 -32.75 23.27
N LYS A 27 -20.27 -32.39 23.72
CA LYS A 27 -21.29 -31.71 22.91
C LYS A 27 -21.92 -30.56 23.70
N TRP A 28 -22.28 -29.52 22.96
CA TRP A 28 -23.33 -28.53 23.27
C TRP A 28 -23.02 -27.49 24.36
N GLY A 29 -23.74 -26.36 24.27
CA GLY A 29 -23.51 -25.16 25.07
C GLY A 29 -24.01 -23.88 24.37
N SER A 30 -25.27 -23.86 23.92
CA SER A 30 -25.86 -22.69 23.28
C SER A 30 -26.51 -21.77 24.30
N VAL A 31 -26.11 -20.50 24.36
CA VAL A 31 -26.85 -19.44 25.06
C VAL A 31 -26.83 -18.17 24.19
N GLN A 32 -27.98 -17.82 23.61
CA GLN A 32 -28.22 -16.45 23.16
C GLN A 32 -28.58 -15.59 24.38
N ARG A 33 -28.17 -14.32 24.38
CA ARG A 33 -28.82 -13.31 25.21
C ARG A 33 -29.03 -12.03 24.40
N ILE A 34 -30.29 -11.65 24.28
CA ILE A 34 -30.72 -10.41 23.64
C ILE A 34 -30.41 -9.26 24.59
N PHE A 35 -29.86 -8.17 24.06
CA PHE A 35 -29.98 -6.85 24.68
C PHE A 35 -30.36 -5.85 23.59
N SER A 36 -31.48 -5.16 23.83
CA SER A 36 -32.00 -4.10 22.98
C SER A 36 -32.37 -2.94 23.87
N LEU A 37 -31.82 -1.74 23.60
CA LEU A 37 -32.53 -0.46 23.47
C LEU A 37 -31.60 0.75 23.71
N LEU A 38 -31.97 1.86 23.06
CA LEU A 38 -31.74 3.25 23.50
C LEU A 38 -30.29 3.67 23.81
N GLY A 39 -29.49 3.79 22.74
CA GLY A 39 -28.45 4.82 22.64
C GLY A 39 -28.66 5.59 21.34
N ALA A 40 -28.72 6.92 21.39
CA ALA A 40 -28.93 7.73 20.18
C ALA A 40 -27.71 7.59 19.26
N LYS A 41 -27.87 6.92 18.11
CA LYS A 41 -26.79 6.76 17.15
C LYS A 41 -26.61 8.05 16.35
N GLU A 42 -25.86 8.99 16.94
CA GLU A 42 -25.23 10.07 16.19
C GLU A 42 -24.58 9.48 14.93
N ARG A 43 -24.85 10.10 13.78
CA ARG A 43 -24.24 9.68 12.52
C ARG A 43 -22.79 10.20 12.54
N PRO A 44 -21.75 9.35 12.64
CA PRO A 44 -20.40 9.82 12.43
C PRO A 44 -20.34 10.40 11.01
N SER A 45 -19.79 11.61 10.88
CA SER A 45 -19.76 12.34 9.61
C SER A 45 -18.92 11.56 8.58
N GLU A 46 -19.59 10.88 7.66
CA GLU A 46 -19.01 9.86 6.77
C GLU A 46 -18.15 10.46 5.61
N PHE A 47 -17.61 11.65 5.83
CA PHE A 47 -16.71 12.37 4.93
C PHE A 47 -15.44 12.88 5.64
N ALA A 48 -14.89 12.07 6.54
CA ALA A 48 -13.46 12.12 6.88
C ALA A 48 -12.61 11.68 5.67
N GLY A 49 -12.65 12.47 4.61
CA GLY A 49 -12.03 12.18 3.32
C GLY A 49 -10.53 11.96 3.48
N LYS A 50 -10.04 10.80 3.03
CA LYS A 50 -8.60 10.52 3.03
C LYS A 50 -7.91 11.49 2.09
N MET A 51 -7.22 12.46 2.67
CA MET A 51 -6.41 13.46 1.98
C MET A 51 -5.55 12.79 0.90
N LYS A 52 -5.61 13.32 -0.33
CA LYS A 52 -4.86 12.78 -1.46
C LYS A 52 -3.37 12.99 -1.25
N VAL A 53 -2.54 12.17 -1.92
CA VAL A 53 -1.08 12.21 -1.77
C VAL A 53 -0.43 12.31 -3.15
N VAL A 54 0.46 13.30 -3.29
CA VAL A 54 1.45 13.37 -4.37
C VAL A 54 2.74 12.73 -3.85
N ARG A 55 3.22 11.70 -4.53
CA ARG A 55 4.56 11.14 -4.29
C ARG A 55 5.54 11.81 -5.23
N VAL A 56 6.62 12.34 -4.68
CA VAL A 56 7.77 12.81 -5.46
C VAL A 56 8.90 11.81 -5.28
N SER A 57 9.49 11.36 -6.39
CA SER A 57 10.66 10.49 -6.40
C SER A 57 11.77 11.11 -7.25
N GLN A 58 12.89 11.43 -6.62
CA GLN A 58 14.12 11.93 -7.25
C GLN A 58 15.31 11.15 -6.67
N PRO A 59 15.80 10.11 -7.37
CA PRO A 59 17.07 9.45 -7.07
C PRO A 59 18.26 10.43 -7.15
N PRO A 60 19.36 10.21 -6.41
CA PRO A 60 20.49 11.14 -6.38
C PRO A 60 21.15 11.36 -7.75
N ASP A 61 21.24 10.31 -8.56
CA ASP A 61 21.87 10.33 -9.89
C ASP A 61 20.87 10.59 -11.04
N SER A 62 19.66 11.06 -10.73
CA SER A 62 18.60 11.25 -11.73
C SER A 62 18.53 12.68 -12.25
N ASP A 63 18.46 12.79 -13.58
CA ASP A 63 18.20 14.02 -14.34
C ASP A 63 16.75 14.53 -14.20
N HIS A 64 15.86 13.78 -13.55
CA HIS A 64 14.43 14.10 -13.49
C HIS A 64 13.75 13.77 -12.14
N VAL A 65 12.78 14.62 -11.81
CA VAL A 65 11.82 14.46 -10.72
C VAL A 65 10.59 13.70 -11.21
N THR A 66 10.24 12.58 -10.60
CA THR A 66 9.03 11.80 -10.94
C THR A 66 7.89 12.13 -9.98
N LEU A 67 6.86 12.81 -10.48
CA LEU A 67 5.63 13.11 -9.75
C LEU A 67 4.60 12.00 -9.97
N SER A 68 4.08 11.37 -8.92
CA SER A 68 3.05 10.32 -9.00
C SER A 68 1.83 10.69 -8.13
N LEU A 69 0.68 10.94 -8.77
CA LEU A 69 -0.54 11.45 -8.13
C LEU A 69 -1.80 10.95 -8.85
N GLU A 70 -2.95 10.92 -8.16
CA GLU A 70 -4.21 10.44 -8.72
C GLU A 70 -5.09 11.60 -9.24
N LEU A 71 -5.27 11.68 -10.56
CA LEU A 71 -6.08 12.72 -11.22
C LEU A 71 -7.29 12.07 -11.91
N GLY A 72 -8.49 12.53 -11.60
CA GLY A 72 -9.73 12.03 -12.20
C GLY A 72 -9.94 10.52 -12.03
N GLY A 73 -9.63 9.98 -10.84
CA GLY A 73 -9.76 8.55 -10.52
C GLY A 73 -8.70 7.64 -11.16
N LYS A 74 -7.59 8.22 -11.66
CA LYS A 74 -6.51 7.48 -12.34
C LYS A 74 -5.15 7.95 -11.84
N LEU A 75 -4.30 7.00 -11.45
CA LEU A 75 -2.90 7.29 -11.16
C LEU A 75 -2.21 7.82 -12.43
N LYS A 76 -1.50 8.94 -12.28
CA LYS A 76 -0.66 9.58 -13.29
C LYS A 76 0.76 9.67 -12.77
N GLN A 77 1.72 9.50 -13.68
CA GLN A 77 3.15 9.71 -13.42
C GLN A 77 3.68 10.73 -14.42
N LEU A 78 4.48 11.68 -13.95
CA LEU A 78 5.06 12.75 -14.77
C LEU A 78 6.55 12.89 -14.43
N HIS A 79 7.42 12.52 -15.36
CA HIS A 79 8.87 12.69 -15.26
C HIS A 79 9.25 14.10 -15.72
N ARG A 80 9.67 14.98 -14.81
CA ARG A 80 10.03 16.40 -15.07
C ARG A 80 11.55 16.51 -15.04
N PRO A 81 12.27 16.98 -16.08
CA PRO A 81 13.70 17.21 -15.93
C PRO A 81 13.95 18.21 -14.79
N ASN A 82 15.02 18.01 -14.04
CA ASN A 82 15.37 18.74 -12.83
C ASN A 82 15.30 20.27 -13.02
N GLU A 83 15.73 20.75 -14.19
CA GLU A 83 15.79 22.16 -14.57
C GLU A 83 14.46 22.74 -15.09
N GLU A 84 13.38 21.94 -15.13
CA GLU A 84 12.05 22.44 -15.45
C GLU A 84 11.55 23.36 -14.32
N THR A 85 11.09 24.56 -14.66
CA THR A 85 10.49 25.47 -13.66
C THR A 85 9.12 24.93 -13.21
N LEU A 86 8.74 25.25 -11.97
CA LEU A 86 7.44 24.86 -11.42
C LEU A 86 6.26 25.28 -12.32
N GLU A 87 6.34 26.46 -12.94
CA GLU A 87 5.37 26.95 -13.92
C GLU A 87 5.13 25.97 -15.09
N LYS A 88 6.21 25.45 -15.70
CA LYS A 88 6.13 24.53 -16.85
C LYS A 88 5.50 23.20 -16.44
N THR A 89 5.86 22.72 -15.25
CA THR A 89 5.23 21.55 -14.61
C THR A 89 3.72 21.78 -14.38
N PHE A 90 3.32 22.96 -13.88
CA PHE A 90 1.92 23.35 -13.70
C PHE A 90 1.17 23.44 -15.04
N CYS A 91 1.75 24.04 -16.07
CA CYS A 91 1.15 24.10 -17.40
C CYS A 91 0.93 22.69 -18.02
N ARG A 92 1.80 21.72 -17.71
CA ARG A 92 1.64 20.31 -18.12
C ARG A 92 0.61 19.55 -17.27
N LEU A 93 0.47 19.86 -15.98
CA LEU A 93 -0.62 19.35 -15.13
C LEU A 93 -2.00 19.86 -15.61
N ARG A 94 -2.11 21.16 -15.90
CA ARG A 94 -3.28 21.79 -16.57
C ARG A 94 -3.71 21.01 -17.82
N ALA A 95 -2.78 20.80 -18.76
CA ALA A 95 -3.07 20.08 -19.99
C ALA A 95 -3.48 18.62 -19.73
N THR A 96 -2.91 17.96 -18.72
CA THR A 96 -3.26 16.58 -18.33
C THR A 96 -4.70 16.48 -17.81
N LEU A 97 -5.15 17.46 -17.02
CA LEU A 97 -6.51 17.55 -16.48
C LEU A 97 -7.53 17.82 -17.60
N GLN A 98 -7.33 18.88 -18.38
CA GLN A 98 -8.23 19.25 -19.48
C GLN A 98 -8.39 18.11 -20.52
N ASN A 99 -7.33 17.34 -20.77
CA ASN A 99 -7.40 16.18 -21.66
C ASN A 99 -8.17 15.00 -21.04
N ALA A 100 -8.11 14.82 -19.72
CA ALA A 100 -8.93 13.81 -19.03
C ALA A 100 -10.43 14.14 -19.14
N GLU A 101 -10.82 15.40 -18.90
CA GLU A 101 -12.20 15.88 -19.02
C GLU A 101 -12.76 15.71 -20.44
N LYS A 102 -12.00 16.15 -21.46
CA LYS A 102 -12.37 15.97 -22.88
C LYS A 102 -12.56 14.49 -23.23
N SER A 103 -11.74 13.60 -22.68
CA SER A 103 -11.87 12.15 -22.87
C SER A 103 -13.12 11.56 -22.19
N ASN A 104 -13.57 12.15 -21.09
CA ASN A 104 -14.79 11.74 -20.39
C ASN A 104 -16.05 12.28 -21.08
N LYS A 105 -16.06 13.55 -21.56
CA LYS A 105 -17.19 14.09 -22.36
C LYS A 105 -17.43 13.26 -23.62
N LYS A 106 -16.37 12.84 -24.35
CA LYS A 106 -16.50 11.91 -25.50
C LYS A 106 -17.07 10.52 -25.17
N ARG A 107 -17.16 10.12 -23.89
CA ARG A 107 -17.76 8.85 -23.46
C ARG A 107 -19.20 8.98 -22.95
N LYS A 108 -19.77 10.20 -22.93
CA LYS A 108 -21.18 10.46 -22.61
C LYS A 108 -22.01 10.90 -23.83
N HIS A 109 -21.38 11.19 -24.96
CA HIS A 109 -22.07 11.72 -26.13
C HIS A 109 -22.71 10.62 -27.00
N GLU A 110 -23.71 9.95 -26.44
CA GLU A 110 -24.74 9.24 -27.23
C GLU A 110 -26.15 9.79 -26.94
N GLU A 111 -26.36 10.48 -25.80
CA GLU A 111 -27.53 11.32 -25.57
C GLU A 111 -27.15 12.81 -25.37
N THR A 112 -27.82 13.66 -26.14
CA THR A 112 -28.11 15.09 -25.90
C THR A 112 -26.93 16.01 -25.54
N GLY A 113 -26.32 16.57 -26.59
CA GLY A 113 -26.52 17.99 -26.91
C GLY A 113 -25.99 19.07 -25.96
N ASN A 114 -24.92 19.73 -26.40
CA ASN A 114 -24.53 21.11 -26.07
C ASN A 114 -24.22 21.46 -24.58
N SER A 115 -22.94 21.52 -24.24
CA SER A 115 -22.43 22.38 -23.16
C SER A 115 -21.17 23.10 -23.65
N GLN A 116 -21.13 24.43 -23.52
CA GLN A 116 -20.03 25.26 -24.02
C GLN A 116 -18.71 24.91 -23.33
N THR A 117 -17.59 25.20 -24.01
CA THR A 117 -16.25 25.01 -23.43
C THR A 117 -15.88 26.25 -22.63
N GLU A 118 -16.45 26.37 -21.43
CA GLU A 118 -15.94 27.33 -20.45
C GLU A 118 -14.49 26.98 -20.12
N ASN A 119 -13.60 27.97 -20.25
CA ASN A 119 -12.17 27.78 -20.12
C ASN A 119 -11.76 27.89 -18.64
N SER A 120 -12.29 27.00 -17.80
CA SER A 120 -12.09 27.00 -16.35
C SER A 120 -10.60 27.03 -16.02
N GLN A 121 -10.14 28.19 -15.55
CA GLN A 121 -8.73 28.45 -15.27
C GLN A 121 -8.28 27.57 -14.10
N ILE A 122 -7.51 26.53 -14.41
CA ILE A 122 -7.05 25.56 -13.42
C ILE A 122 -6.02 26.23 -12.49
N ASN A 123 -6.53 26.71 -11.36
CA ASN A 123 -5.75 27.24 -10.26
C ASN A 123 -4.97 26.10 -9.60
N MET A 124 -3.67 26.33 -9.44
CA MET A 124 -2.76 25.43 -8.73
C MET A 124 -1.77 26.28 -7.94
N SER A 125 -1.52 25.86 -6.71
CA SER A 125 -0.51 26.42 -5.81
C SER A 125 0.32 25.26 -5.23
N LEU A 126 1.59 25.53 -4.96
CA LEU A 126 2.46 24.66 -4.18
C LEU A 126 2.78 25.41 -2.90
N LEU A 127 2.58 24.78 -1.74
CA LEU A 127 2.96 25.34 -0.45
C LEU A 127 4.13 24.55 0.13
N ASP A 128 5.08 25.25 0.73
CA ASP A 128 6.23 24.67 1.40
C ASP A 128 5.89 24.11 2.80
N LYS A 129 6.90 23.68 3.55
CA LYS A 129 6.78 23.20 4.94
C LYS A 129 6.43 24.31 5.95
N GLY A 130 6.64 25.58 5.63
CA GLY A 130 6.20 26.73 6.43
C GLY A 130 4.73 27.11 6.19
N GLY A 131 4.20 26.78 5.01
CA GLY A 131 2.86 27.15 4.54
C GLY A 131 2.86 28.27 3.50
N GLU A 132 4.04 28.77 3.09
CA GLU A 132 4.19 29.84 2.10
C GLU A 132 4.13 29.28 0.67
N GLN A 133 3.69 30.10 -0.29
CA GLN A 133 3.54 29.68 -1.68
C GLN A 133 4.88 29.70 -2.42
N CYS A 134 5.29 28.54 -2.97
CA CYS A 134 6.54 28.40 -3.70
C CYS A 134 6.56 29.25 -5.00
N PRO A 135 7.66 29.96 -5.31
CA PRO A 135 7.81 30.70 -6.56
C PRO A 135 7.68 29.84 -7.83
N LEU A 136 6.86 30.28 -8.79
CA LEU A 136 6.65 29.56 -10.06
C LEU A 136 7.90 29.45 -10.94
N ALA A 137 8.90 30.32 -10.73
CA ALA A 137 10.17 30.34 -11.44
C ALA A 137 11.22 29.36 -10.86
N GLU A 138 10.97 28.76 -9.69
CA GLU A 138 11.90 27.85 -9.03
C GLU A 138 12.04 26.52 -9.78
N ARG A 139 13.21 25.87 -9.66
CA ARG A 139 13.53 24.60 -10.32
C ARG A 139 12.83 23.42 -9.66
N CYS A 140 12.46 22.40 -10.43
CA CYS A 140 11.84 21.19 -9.91
C CYS A 140 12.77 20.40 -8.97
N ASP A 141 14.08 20.38 -9.20
CA ASP A 141 15.01 19.69 -8.31
C ASP A 141 15.19 20.34 -6.94
N GLU A 142 14.73 21.58 -6.74
CA GLU A 142 14.79 22.29 -5.46
C GLU A 142 13.40 22.29 -4.81
N VAL A 143 12.40 22.87 -5.47
CA VAL A 143 11.09 23.18 -4.87
C VAL A 143 10.34 21.97 -4.32
N TRP A 144 10.47 20.80 -4.95
CA TRP A 144 9.76 19.59 -4.51
C TRP A 144 10.36 18.93 -3.26
N LYS A 145 11.56 19.33 -2.81
CA LYS A 145 12.17 18.87 -1.55
C LYS A 145 11.47 19.47 -0.33
N ASP A 146 11.04 20.73 -0.46
CA ASP A 146 10.46 21.53 0.63
C ASP A 146 8.95 21.78 0.50
N ALA A 147 8.35 21.44 -0.64
CA ALA A 147 6.91 21.33 -0.79
C ALA A 147 6.24 20.37 0.21
N ALA A 148 5.16 20.82 0.85
CA ALA A 148 4.30 20.03 1.74
C ALA A 148 2.87 19.85 1.20
N MET A 149 2.37 20.82 0.42
CA MET A 149 1.03 20.79 -0.19
C MET A 149 1.08 21.13 -1.68
N LEU A 150 0.34 20.38 -2.50
CA LEU A 150 -0.06 20.79 -3.84
C LEU A 150 -1.57 20.94 -3.86
N GLU A 151 -2.07 22.11 -4.28
CA GLU A 151 -3.51 22.36 -4.40
C GLU A 151 -3.87 22.43 -5.88
N ILE A 152 -4.99 21.80 -6.27
CA ILE A 152 -5.49 21.73 -7.64
C ILE A 152 -7.00 21.96 -7.61
N HIS A 153 -7.46 23.14 -8.02
CA HIS A 153 -8.80 23.64 -7.66
C HIS A 153 -9.03 23.49 -6.14
N ASP A 154 -10.16 22.91 -5.73
CA ASP A 154 -10.53 22.67 -4.34
C ASP A 154 -9.87 21.41 -3.73
N GLU A 155 -9.11 20.63 -4.52
CA GLU A 155 -8.47 19.40 -4.06
C GLU A 155 -7.06 19.65 -3.50
N LYS A 156 -6.86 19.37 -2.21
CA LYS A 156 -5.57 19.47 -1.53
C LYS A 156 -4.85 18.11 -1.49
N TYR A 157 -3.63 18.07 -2.00
CA TYR A 157 -2.76 16.89 -2.05
C TYR A 157 -1.55 17.08 -1.14
N ARG A 158 -1.37 16.20 -0.15
CA ARG A 158 -0.14 16.17 0.64
C ARG A 158 1.02 15.73 -0.24
N VAL A 159 2.07 16.54 -0.31
CA VAL A 159 3.33 16.17 -0.95
C VAL A 159 4.12 15.26 0.00
N VAL A 160 4.71 14.20 -0.55
CA VAL A 160 5.67 13.34 0.16
C VAL A 160 6.86 13.11 -0.76
N TYR A 161 7.97 13.78 -0.44
CA TYR A 161 9.25 13.65 -1.13
C TYR A 161 10.02 12.41 -0.69
N ASN A 162 10.58 11.69 -1.67
CA ASN A 162 11.34 10.44 -1.56
C ASN A 162 10.76 9.46 -0.51
N PRO A 163 9.49 9.01 -0.69
CA PRO A 163 8.82 8.15 0.26
C PRO A 163 9.45 6.74 0.28
N PRO A 164 9.82 6.21 1.46
CA PRO A 164 10.31 4.83 1.62
C PRO A 164 9.38 3.83 0.94
N THR A 165 9.91 3.11 -0.05
CA THR A 165 9.15 2.26 -0.96
C THR A 165 9.87 0.93 -1.17
N VAL A 166 9.11 -0.16 -1.34
CA VAL A 166 9.67 -1.48 -1.64
C VAL A 166 9.45 -1.78 -3.12
N ALA A 167 10.51 -1.71 -3.91
CA ALA A 167 10.49 -2.02 -5.34
C ALA A 167 10.17 -3.50 -5.57
N MET A 168 10.97 -4.38 -4.93
CA MET A 168 10.85 -5.83 -5.04
C MET A 168 10.86 -6.52 -3.66
N ILE A 169 9.99 -7.52 -3.53
CA ILE A 169 10.04 -8.55 -2.49
C ILE A 169 9.94 -9.90 -3.20
N LYS A 170 10.91 -10.78 -3.02
CA LYS A 170 10.88 -12.17 -3.50
C LYS A 170 11.26 -13.10 -2.35
N LEU A 171 10.32 -13.97 -1.95
CA LEU A 171 10.55 -15.02 -0.97
C LEU A 171 11.14 -16.27 -1.65
N PRO A 172 11.88 -17.13 -0.91
CA PRO A 172 12.19 -18.48 -1.35
C PRO A 172 10.91 -19.24 -1.71
N GLN A 173 10.91 -19.98 -2.83
CA GLN A 173 9.73 -20.71 -3.28
C GLN A 173 9.38 -21.89 -2.37
N PHE A 174 10.40 -22.57 -1.83
CA PHE A 174 10.24 -23.75 -1.01
C PHE A 174 10.85 -23.49 0.38
N PRO A 175 10.03 -23.10 1.38
CA PRO A 175 10.48 -23.01 2.76
C PRO A 175 10.73 -24.42 3.29
N LEU A 176 11.91 -24.65 3.88
CA LEU A 176 12.33 -25.94 4.42
C LEU A 176 12.58 -25.82 5.93
N ALA A 177 12.14 -26.82 6.69
CA ALA A 177 12.39 -26.89 8.13
C ALA A 177 13.91 -26.94 8.40
N GLY A 178 14.37 -26.16 9.37
CA GLY A 178 15.80 -26.00 9.69
C GLY A 178 16.56 -25.04 8.76
N MET A 179 15.96 -24.51 7.69
CA MET A 179 16.64 -23.60 6.75
C MET A 179 16.10 -22.17 6.84
N THR A 180 17.01 -21.21 7.04
CA THR A 180 16.67 -19.79 7.11
C THR A 180 16.09 -19.28 5.78
N LEU A 181 14.94 -18.61 5.84
CA LEU A 181 14.33 -17.94 4.71
C LEU A 181 15.01 -16.58 4.50
N HIS A 182 15.77 -16.47 3.41
CA HIS A 182 16.39 -15.23 2.96
C HIS A 182 15.49 -14.53 1.91
N PRO A 183 14.72 -13.49 2.27
CA PRO A 183 13.97 -12.70 1.31
C PRO A 183 14.93 -11.83 0.48
N VAL A 184 14.79 -11.85 -0.84
CA VAL A 184 15.40 -10.83 -1.70
C VAL A 184 14.52 -9.59 -1.63
N LEU A 185 15.13 -8.47 -1.26
CA LEU A 185 14.47 -7.20 -1.00
C LEU A 185 15.20 -6.11 -1.79
N GLN A 186 14.46 -5.27 -2.50
CA GLN A 186 14.96 -4.03 -3.09
C GLN A 186 14.10 -2.87 -2.61
N PHE A 187 14.76 -1.80 -2.21
CA PHE A 187 14.16 -0.60 -1.65
C PHE A 187 14.48 0.62 -2.51
N GLU A 188 13.52 1.54 -2.56
CA GLU A 188 13.68 2.90 -3.06
C GLU A 188 13.51 3.83 -1.86
N PHE A 189 14.45 4.75 -1.65
CA PHE A 189 14.42 5.74 -0.56
C PHE A 189 14.23 5.13 0.85
N ALA A 190 14.67 3.89 1.08
CA ALA A 190 14.55 3.18 2.34
C ALA A 190 15.79 2.30 2.61
N THR A 191 16.13 2.07 3.88
CA THR A 191 17.26 1.21 4.27
C THR A 191 16.80 0.05 5.14
N HIS A 192 17.60 -1.02 5.22
CA HIS A 192 17.28 -2.16 6.10
C HIS A 192 17.20 -1.80 7.59
N GLN A 193 17.89 -0.74 8.03
CA GLN A 193 18.00 -0.34 9.43
C GLN A 193 16.73 0.38 9.93
N PHE A 194 16.14 1.24 9.10
CA PHE A 194 14.91 1.99 9.43
C PHE A 194 13.63 1.29 8.94
N SER A 195 13.76 0.16 8.23
CA SER A 195 12.63 -0.67 7.78
C SER A 195 12.27 -1.76 8.78
N LYS A 196 10.97 -2.08 8.86
CA LYS A 196 10.45 -3.13 9.73
C LYS A 196 10.00 -4.36 8.94
N PHE A 197 10.15 -5.52 9.59
CA PHE A 197 9.81 -6.84 9.08
C PHE A 197 8.84 -7.49 10.07
N ALA A 198 7.86 -8.24 9.57
CA ALA A 198 7.00 -9.08 10.40
C ALA A 198 6.65 -10.37 9.64
N TRP A 199 7.02 -11.51 10.20
CA TRP A 199 6.71 -12.83 9.68
C TRP A 199 5.40 -13.36 10.25
N TYR A 200 4.61 -14.00 9.41
CA TYR A 200 3.35 -14.64 9.76
C TYR A 200 3.26 -16.06 9.19
N LYS A 201 2.66 -16.97 9.96
CA LYS A 201 2.29 -18.33 9.57
C LYS A 201 0.81 -18.41 9.21
N SER A 202 0.37 -19.36 8.40
CA SER A 202 -1.06 -19.70 8.29
C SER A 202 -1.54 -20.42 9.55
N LYS A 203 -2.80 -20.22 9.96
CA LYS A 203 -3.41 -21.04 11.04
C LYS A 203 -3.90 -22.40 10.55
N GLU A 204 -4.33 -22.50 9.28
CA GLU A 204 -4.63 -23.78 8.63
C GLU A 204 -3.33 -24.40 8.08
N ASN A 205 -3.14 -25.71 8.33
CA ASN A 205 -2.08 -26.54 7.75
C ASN A 205 -2.63 -27.27 6.51
N GLU A 206 -1.99 -27.13 5.35
CA GLU A 206 -2.50 -27.69 4.10
C GLU A 206 -2.34 -29.22 3.97
N CYS A 207 -1.48 -29.84 4.79
CA CYS A 207 -1.34 -31.30 4.84
C CYS A 207 -2.53 -31.98 5.55
N ASN A 208 -3.17 -31.31 6.51
CA ASN A 208 -4.29 -31.86 7.28
C ASN A 208 -5.67 -31.61 6.60
N GLY A 209 -5.68 -30.96 5.44
CA GLY A 209 -6.89 -30.67 4.69
C GLY A 209 -7.42 -31.87 3.92
N ASN A 210 -8.36 -32.63 4.51
CA ASN A 210 -9.23 -33.55 3.77
C ASN A 210 -9.73 -32.89 2.48
N GLY A 211 -9.50 -33.51 1.31
CA GLY A 211 -9.32 -32.86 0.00
C GLY A 211 -10.48 -32.03 -0.59
N LYS A 212 -11.54 -31.77 0.16
CA LYS A 212 -12.57 -30.77 -0.18
C LYS A 212 -11.95 -29.37 -0.20
N LYS A 213 -11.69 -28.84 -1.40
CA LYS A 213 -11.36 -27.42 -1.61
C LYS A 213 -12.48 -26.56 -0.99
N LYS A 214 -12.25 -25.97 0.20
CA LYS A 214 -13.11 -24.89 0.69
C LYS A 214 -12.95 -23.72 -0.28
N SER A 215 -14.00 -23.41 -1.04
CA SER A 215 -14.09 -22.11 -1.69
C SER A 215 -14.16 -21.02 -0.61
N ASN A 216 -13.39 -19.95 -0.81
CA ASN A 216 -13.49 -18.69 -0.08
C ASN A 216 -13.20 -18.72 1.44
N SER A 217 -12.44 -19.69 1.98
CA SER A 217 -11.84 -19.50 3.31
C SER A 217 -10.69 -18.48 3.25
N THR A 218 -10.87 -17.33 3.89
CA THR A 218 -9.81 -16.34 4.09
C THR A 218 -8.73 -16.94 4.97
N THR A 219 -7.56 -17.22 4.40
CA THR A 219 -6.41 -17.78 5.14
C THR A 219 -6.08 -16.88 6.33
N GLN A 220 -6.36 -17.37 7.54
CA GLN A 220 -6.00 -16.67 8.77
C GLN A 220 -4.49 -16.75 8.99
N TRP A 221 -3.92 -15.65 9.46
CA TRP A 221 -2.49 -15.50 9.72
C TRP A 221 -2.24 -15.36 11.22
N GLU A 222 -1.13 -15.93 11.67
CA GLU A 222 -0.61 -15.89 13.03
C GLU A 222 0.78 -15.23 13.00
N PHE A 223 1.10 -14.36 13.96
CA PHE A 223 2.38 -13.69 14.02
C PHE A 223 3.49 -14.62 14.54
N ILE A 224 4.70 -14.53 13.96
CA ILE A 224 5.86 -15.33 14.36
C ILE A 224 6.96 -14.44 14.99
N SER A 225 7.44 -13.43 14.25
CA SER A 225 8.60 -12.62 14.66
C SER A 225 8.70 -11.31 13.89
N ASN A 226 9.43 -10.33 14.45
CA ASN A 226 9.75 -9.05 13.81
C ASN A 226 11.12 -9.04 13.08
N ASN A 227 11.72 -10.22 12.87
CA ASN A 227 13.07 -10.33 12.33
C ASN A 227 13.09 -10.25 10.80
N LYS A 228 14.18 -9.72 10.20
CA LYS A 228 14.38 -9.76 8.73
C LYS A 228 14.40 -11.20 8.18
N LEU A 229 14.93 -12.13 8.96
CA LEU A 229 15.07 -13.54 8.63
C LEU A 229 14.22 -14.41 9.58
N HIS A 230 13.75 -15.55 9.10
CA HIS A 230 13.05 -16.56 9.89
C HIS A 230 13.49 -17.96 9.44
N ALA A 231 13.73 -18.87 10.38
CA ALA A 231 13.98 -20.28 10.11
C ALA A 231 12.76 -21.11 10.58
N PRO A 232 12.02 -21.77 9.67
CA PRO A 232 10.93 -22.68 10.01
C PRO A 232 11.43 -23.88 10.81
N SER A 233 10.62 -24.38 11.72
CA SER A 233 10.88 -25.62 12.46
C SER A 233 10.13 -26.82 11.85
N PHE A 234 10.37 -28.03 12.35
CA PHE A 234 9.65 -29.22 11.90
C PHE A 234 8.15 -29.20 12.24
N SER A 235 7.71 -28.43 13.25
CA SER A 235 6.27 -28.25 13.54
C SER A 235 5.58 -27.29 12.56
N ASP A 236 6.34 -26.55 11.75
CA ASP A 236 5.82 -25.63 10.74
C ASP A 236 5.65 -26.28 9.35
N VAL A 237 5.92 -27.59 9.21
CA VAL A 237 5.75 -28.34 7.97
C VAL A 237 4.26 -28.38 7.56
N GLY A 238 3.97 -27.97 6.32
CA GLY A 238 2.61 -27.90 5.77
C GLY A 238 1.89 -26.56 6.00
N PHE A 239 2.50 -25.64 6.75
CA PHE A 239 2.01 -24.26 6.89
C PHE A 239 2.60 -23.33 5.82
N LYS A 240 1.95 -22.17 5.62
CA LYS A 240 2.41 -21.12 4.70
C LYS A 240 2.98 -19.93 5.45
N PHE A 241 3.98 -19.28 4.84
CA PHE A 241 4.64 -18.10 5.39
C PHE A 241 4.30 -16.84 4.59
N LYS A 242 4.26 -15.71 5.30
CA LYS A 242 4.05 -14.37 4.75
C LYS A 242 4.99 -13.39 5.45
N LEU A 243 5.76 -12.63 4.68
CA LEU A 243 6.55 -11.51 5.16
C LEU A 243 5.79 -10.20 4.87
N LYS A 244 5.51 -9.42 5.91
CA LYS A 244 5.13 -8.01 5.83
C LYS A 244 6.42 -7.18 5.92
N VAL A 245 6.59 -6.23 5.02
CA VAL A 245 7.69 -5.25 5.07
C VAL A 245 7.07 -3.86 5.13
N THR A 246 7.48 -3.07 6.13
CA THR A 246 7.18 -1.65 6.21
C THR A 246 8.50 -0.90 5.97
N PRO A 247 8.73 -0.33 4.78
CA PRO A 247 9.96 0.40 4.49
C PRO A 247 10.07 1.65 5.36
N GLY A 248 11.31 2.05 5.66
CA GLY A 248 11.62 3.32 6.31
C GLY A 248 13.02 3.82 5.97
N SER A 249 13.23 5.11 6.16
CA SER A 249 14.53 5.80 6.07
C SER A 249 14.78 6.61 7.34
N GLU A 250 15.91 7.31 7.40
CA GLU A 250 16.25 8.21 8.51
C GLU A 250 15.25 9.38 8.63
N ILE A 251 14.88 9.97 7.48
CA ILE A 251 13.92 11.08 7.38
C ILE A 251 12.47 10.59 7.61
N HIS A 252 12.16 9.39 7.11
CA HIS A 252 10.82 8.79 7.18
C HIS A 252 10.90 7.39 7.81
N PRO A 253 11.12 7.27 9.14
CA PRO A 253 11.27 5.98 9.79
C PRO A 253 9.98 5.17 9.75
N ALA A 254 10.09 3.84 9.64
CA ALA A 254 8.93 2.96 9.66
C ALA A 254 8.18 3.11 11.00
N PRO A 255 6.85 3.37 11.00
CA PRO A 255 6.11 3.83 12.17
C PRO A 255 6.37 2.98 13.42
N VAL A 256 6.65 3.65 14.54
CA VAL A 256 7.16 2.99 15.77
C VAL A 256 6.18 1.93 16.29
N ASN A 257 4.88 2.19 16.19
CA ASN A 257 3.83 1.29 16.66
C ASN A 257 3.06 0.65 15.51
N ASP A 258 3.29 -0.65 15.32
CA ASP A 258 2.39 -1.60 14.66
C ASP A 258 2.12 -2.77 15.66
N LEU A 259 2.05 -2.40 16.96
CA LEU A 259 1.52 -3.19 18.07
C LEU A 259 0.09 -2.70 18.37
N THR A 260 -0.73 -3.58 18.96
CA THR A 260 -2.22 -3.57 18.97
C THR A 260 -2.85 -4.10 17.66
N SER A 261 -4.00 -4.79 17.69
CA SER A 261 -4.92 -5.05 18.81
C SER A 261 -5.17 -6.55 19.02
N ASN A 262 -5.34 -6.94 20.30
CA ASN A 262 -5.94 -8.15 20.89
C ASN A 262 -6.14 -9.38 19.96
#